data_AF-A0A8W8MFA8-F1
#
_entry.id   AF-A0A8W8MFA8-F1
#
_cell.length_a   1.000
_cell.length_b   1.000
_cell.length_c   1.000
_cell.angle_alpha   90.00
_cell.angle_beta   90.00
_cell.angle_gamma   90.00
#
_symmetry.space_group_name_H-M   'P 1'
#
loop_
_entity.id
_entity.type
_entity.pdbx_description
1 polymer ?
#
loop_
_entity_poly.entity_id
_entity_poly.type
_entity_poly.pdbx_seq_one_letter_code
_entity_poly.pdbx_strand_id
1 'polypeptide(L)'
;FTGCTYRGESYFPTATFYNTEGERCTCGEYGKVRCTKPVTCRGANGKVYKVGQSFKVDCNTCSCTSNGQIICTLIACPTKCKYYGNVYTEGERFPARDGCNTCTCENDGSVSCTEIACGYGK
;
A
#
# COMPACT_ATOMS: atom_id res chain seq x y z
N PHE A 1 3.24 -10.22 47.53
CA PHE A 1 2.84 -9.97 46.14
C PHE A 1 3.81 -8.98 45.52
N THR A 2 4.69 -9.42 44.62
CA THR A 2 5.62 -8.52 43.91
C THR A 2 5.02 -8.17 42.55
N GLY A 3 4.27 -7.07 42.50
CA GLY A 3 3.89 -6.42 41.24
C GLY A 3 5.10 -5.79 40.54
N CYS A 4 4.87 -5.14 39.41
CA CYS A 4 5.90 -4.41 38.68
C CYS A 4 5.66 -2.90 38.80
N THR A 5 6.73 -2.12 38.76
CA THR A 5 6.66 -0.67 38.54
C THR A 5 7.23 -0.35 37.17
N TYR A 6 6.49 0.38 36.34
CA TYR A 6 6.92 0.81 35.01
C TYR A 6 6.60 2.28 34.81
N ARG A 7 7.65 3.10 34.60
CA ARG A 7 7.54 4.57 34.46
C ARG A 7 6.72 5.26 35.56
N GLY A 8 6.80 4.74 36.79
CA GLY A 8 6.07 5.28 37.95
C GLY A 8 4.70 4.65 38.20
N GLU A 9 4.14 3.93 37.23
CA GLU A 9 2.87 3.22 37.37
C GLU A 9 3.06 1.82 37.94
N SER A 10 2.12 1.37 38.79
CA SER A 10 2.15 0.04 39.41
C SER A 10 1.23 -0.94 38.69
N TYR A 11 1.74 -2.14 38.43
CA TYR A 11 1.04 -3.20 37.71
C TYR A 11 1.00 -4.48 38.55
N PHE A 12 -0.15 -5.15 38.55
CA PHE A 12 -0.29 -6.46 39.19
C PHE A 12 0.47 -7.55 38.41
N PRO A 13 0.87 -8.66 39.05
CA PRO A 13 1.52 -9.77 38.35
C PRO A 13 0.67 -10.26 37.19
N THR A 14 1.28 -10.56 36.03
CA THR A 14 0.63 -10.95 34.77
C THR A 14 -0.11 -9.85 34.00
N ALA A 15 -0.19 -8.63 34.54
CA ALA A 15 -0.80 -7.51 33.84
C ALA A 15 -0.14 -7.29 32.47
N THR A 16 -0.97 -7.10 31.44
CA THR A 16 -0.55 -6.75 30.08
C THR A 16 -1.01 -5.34 29.76
N PHE A 17 -0.10 -4.52 29.25
CA PHE A 17 -0.33 -3.11 28.93
C PHE A 17 0.50 -2.69 27.70
N TYR A 18 0.27 -1.48 27.20
CA TYR A 18 1.05 -0.91 26.09
C TYR A 18 1.82 0.32 26.54
N ASN A 19 3.07 0.45 26.09
CA ASN A 19 3.84 1.66 26.33
C ASN A 19 3.53 2.74 25.27
N THR A 20 4.17 3.91 25.40
CA THR A 20 3.99 5.04 24.47
C THR A 20 4.48 4.75 23.05
N GLU A 21 5.34 3.75 22.88
CA GLU A 21 5.86 3.30 21.58
C GLU A 21 4.97 2.21 20.95
N GLY A 22 3.89 1.81 21.63
CA GLY A 22 2.96 0.77 21.18
C GLY A 22 3.46 -0.65 21.38
N GLU A 23 4.53 -0.86 22.13
CA GLU A 23 5.02 -2.20 22.49
C GLU A 23 4.07 -2.84 23.50
N ARG A 24 3.81 -4.15 23.33
CA ARG A 24 3.03 -4.93 24.29
C ARG A 24 3.94 -5.34 25.44
N CYS A 25 3.65 -4.87 26.64
CA CYS A 25 4.42 -5.14 27.85
C CYS A 25 3.65 -6.07 28.80
N THR A 26 4.36 -6.98 29.46
CA THR A 26 3.81 -7.88 30.48
C THR A 26 4.62 -7.78 31.76
N CYS A 27 3.94 -7.63 32.89
CA CYS A 27 4.52 -7.77 34.21
C CYS A 27 4.74 -9.26 34.53
N GLY A 28 5.99 -9.72 34.46
CA GLY A 28 6.37 -11.11 34.67
C GLY A 28 6.74 -11.42 36.13
N GLU A 29 7.32 -12.59 36.34
CA GLU A 29 7.83 -13.00 37.64
C GLU A 29 8.92 -12.05 38.15
N TYR A 30 8.99 -11.91 39.47
CA TYR A 30 9.98 -11.08 40.18
C TYR A 30 9.91 -9.58 39.86
N GLY A 31 8.74 -9.05 39.49
CA GLY A 31 8.53 -7.62 39.24
C GLY A 31 9.20 -7.09 37.96
N LYS A 32 9.60 -7.99 37.04
CA LYS A 32 10.24 -7.61 35.77
C LYS A 32 9.20 -7.37 34.67
N VAL A 33 9.25 -6.19 34.06
CA VAL A 33 8.46 -5.89 32.85
C VAL A 33 9.22 -6.34 31.61
N ARG A 34 8.53 -7.07 30.73
CA ARG A 34 9.04 -7.46 29.40
C ARG A 34 8.14 -6.86 28.33
N CYS A 35 8.72 -6.09 27.41
CA CYS A 35 8.01 -5.49 26.29
C CYS A 35 8.42 -6.14 24.97
N THR A 36 7.45 -6.32 24.07
CA THR A 36 7.67 -6.84 22.71
C THR A 36 7.20 -5.80 21.71
N LYS A 37 8.08 -5.47 20.75
CA LYS A 37 7.76 -4.57 19.64
C LYS A 37 6.58 -5.09 18.82
N PRO A 38 5.71 -4.21 18.32
CA PRO A 38 4.65 -4.62 17.43
C PRO A 38 5.27 -5.19 16.14
N VAL A 39 4.71 -6.28 15.64
CA VAL A 39 5.04 -6.77 14.31
C VAL A 39 4.54 -5.74 13.30
N THR A 40 5.41 -5.37 12.36
CA THR A 40 5.08 -4.47 11.26
C THR A 40 5.68 -4.98 9.97
N CYS A 41 5.03 -4.70 8.86
CA CYS A 41 5.57 -5.01 7.54
C CYS A 41 6.18 -3.75 6.91
N ARG A 42 7.30 -3.90 6.20
CA ARG A 42 7.94 -2.79 5.48
C ARG A 42 7.82 -2.98 3.98
N GLY A 43 7.13 -2.06 3.32
CA GLY A 43 7.01 -2.04 1.86
C GLY A 43 8.32 -1.65 1.17
N ALA A 44 8.43 -1.93 -0.12
CA ALA A 44 9.61 -1.60 -0.94
C ALA A 44 9.94 -0.09 -0.94
N ASN A 45 8.94 0.77 -0.77
CA ASN A 45 9.09 2.23 -0.63
C ASN A 45 9.46 2.68 0.80
N GLY A 46 9.78 1.75 1.69
CA GLY A 46 10.11 2.03 3.09
C GLY A 46 8.89 2.30 4.00
N LYS A 47 7.67 2.35 3.45
CA LYS A 47 6.43 2.56 4.22
C LYS A 47 6.17 1.39 5.16
N VAL A 48 5.74 1.70 6.38
CA VAL A 48 5.45 0.71 7.42
C VAL A 48 3.95 0.48 7.50
N TYR A 49 3.56 -0.79 7.62
CA TYR A 49 2.17 -1.24 7.71
C TYR A 49 1.96 -2.05 8.98
N LYS A 50 0.82 -1.83 9.65
CA LYS A 50 0.41 -2.62 10.82
C LYS A 50 -0.13 -3.98 10.37
N VAL A 51 -0.02 -5.00 11.22
CA VAL A 51 -0.66 -6.31 10.96
C VAL A 51 -2.15 -6.13 10.67
N GLY A 52 -2.65 -6.83 9.65
CA GLY A 52 -4.02 -6.74 9.17
C GLY A 52 -4.29 -5.55 8.26
N GLN A 53 -3.37 -4.60 8.13
CA GLN A 53 -3.52 -3.48 7.20
C GLN A 53 -3.41 -3.98 5.76
N SER A 54 -4.40 -3.59 4.96
CA SER A 54 -4.42 -3.80 3.51
C SER A 54 -4.08 -2.52 2.75
N PHE A 55 -3.41 -2.67 1.61
CA PHE A 55 -3.04 -1.57 0.72
C PHE A 55 -2.96 -2.04 -0.73
N LYS A 56 -2.91 -1.08 -1.67
CA LYS A 56 -2.82 -1.37 -3.11
C LYS A 56 -1.40 -1.21 -3.64
N VAL A 57 -0.99 -2.13 -4.50
CA VAL A 57 0.18 -2.00 -5.37
C VAL A 57 -0.32 -2.23 -6.80
N ASP A 58 -0.45 -1.13 -7.54
CA ASP A 58 -1.24 -1.08 -8.78
C ASP A 58 -2.65 -1.68 -8.57
N CYS A 59 -3.06 -2.66 -9.38
CA CYS A 59 -4.37 -3.31 -9.23
C CYS A 59 -4.40 -4.33 -8.08
N ASN A 60 -3.23 -4.83 -7.65
CA ASN A 60 -3.13 -5.89 -6.66
C ASN A 60 -3.42 -5.39 -5.24
N THR A 61 -4.12 -6.23 -4.46
CA THR A 61 -4.34 -5.98 -3.03
C THR A 61 -3.29 -6.72 -2.23
N CYS A 62 -2.57 -5.98 -1.38
CA CYS A 62 -1.58 -6.50 -0.47
C CYS A 62 -2.05 -6.37 0.98
N SER A 63 -1.61 -7.28 1.85
CA SER A 63 -1.87 -7.23 3.29
C SER A 63 -0.62 -7.55 4.10
N CYS A 64 -0.51 -6.89 5.26
CA CYS A 64 0.54 -7.20 6.24
C CYS A 64 0.08 -8.33 7.16
N THR A 65 0.79 -9.46 7.14
CA THR A 65 0.46 -10.62 7.96
C THR A 65 1.06 -10.53 9.36
N SER A 66 0.54 -11.35 10.29
CA SER A 66 1.04 -11.45 11.67
C SER A 66 2.51 -11.87 11.78
N ASN A 67 3.08 -12.41 10.71
CA ASN A 67 4.48 -12.84 10.66
C ASN A 67 5.40 -11.76 10.07
N GLY A 68 4.89 -10.54 9.84
CA GLY A 68 5.68 -9.42 9.30
C GLY A 68 5.91 -9.50 7.78
N GLN A 69 5.14 -10.32 7.07
CA GLN A 69 5.24 -10.46 5.62
C GLN A 69 4.15 -9.68 4.90
N ILE A 70 4.49 -9.14 3.73
CA ILE A 70 3.53 -8.57 2.79
C ILE A 70 3.15 -9.68 1.81
N ILE A 71 1.86 -9.99 1.74
CA ILE A 71 1.32 -10.92 0.74
C ILE A 71 0.37 -10.13 -0.15
N CYS A 72 0.51 -10.29 -1.46
CA CYS A 72 -0.33 -9.64 -2.45
C CYS A 72 -1.11 -10.65 -3.27
N THR A 73 -2.25 -10.23 -3.81
CA THR A 73 -2.82 -10.90 -4.99
C THR A 73 -1.81 -10.86 -6.14
N LEU A 74 -1.93 -11.80 -7.07
CA LEU A 74 -1.10 -11.88 -8.27
C LEU A 74 -1.98 -11.83 -9.53
N ILE A 75 -2.88 -10.85 -9.57
CA ILE A 75 -3.68 -10.60 -10.78
C ILE A 75 -2.83 -9.82 -11.78
N ALA A 76 -2.95 -10.19 -13.06
CA ALA A 76 -2.37 -9.42 -14.15
C ALA A 76 -3.08 -8.06 -14.18
N CYS A 77 -2.31 -6.99 -13.99
CA CYS A 77 -2.88 -5.65 -14.03
C CYS A 77 -3.15 -5.24 -15.48
N PRO A 78 -4.29 -4.59 -15.77
CA PRO A 78 -4.58 -4.08 -17.11
C PRO A 78 -3.49 -3.12 -17.56
N THR A 79 -3.09 -3.22 -18.82
CA THR A 79 -2.19 -2.24 -19.46
C THR A 79 -2.87 -0.87 -19.46
N LYS A 80 -2.07 0.16 -19.17
CA LYS A 80 -2.51 1.56 -19.16
C LYS A 80 -1.58 2.40 -20.02
N CYS A 81 -2.17 3.22 -20.88
CA CYS A 81 -1.44 4.19 -21.69
C CYS A 81 -1.58 5.59 -21.08
N LYS A 82 -0.51 6.39 -21.16
CA LYS A 82 -0.54 7.80 -20.77
C LYS A 82 -0.50 8.68 -22.00
N TYR A 83 -1.51 9.52 -22.18
CA TYR A 83 -1.57 10.47 -23.29
C TYR A 83 -1.97 11.85 -22.76
N TYR A 84 -1.06 12.81 -22.87
CA TYR A 84 -1.25 14.20 -22.40
C TYR A 84 -1.81 14.31 -20.96
N GLY A 85 -1.30 13.49 -20.04
CA GLY A 85 -1.71 13.50 -18.62
C GLY A 85 -2.97 12.69 -18.31
N ASN A 86 -3.72 12.25 -19.33
CA ASN A 86 -4.82 11.31 -19.17
C ASN A 86 -4.30 9.87 -19.20
N VAL A 87 -5.05 8.97 -18.55
CA VAL A 87 -4.75 7.54 -18.48
C VAL A 87 -5.88 6.79 -19.16
N TYR A 88 -5.52 5.93 -20.11
CA TYR A 88 -6.44 5.12 -20.90
C TYR A 88 -6.14 3.64 -20.68
N THR A 89 -7.17 2.80 -20.71
CA THR A 89 -7.02 1.34 -20.60
C THR A 89 -6.79 0.70 -21.96
N GLU A 90 -6.17 -0.47 -21.99
CA GLU A 90 -5.96 -1.26 -23.22
C GLU A 90 -7.25 -1.36 -24.07
N GLY A 91 -7.11 -1.08 -25.37
CA GLY A 91 -8.20 -1.09 -26.35
C GLY A 91 -9.08 0.17 -26.33
N GLU A 92 -8.91 1.07 -25.36
CA GLU A 92 -9.67 2.30 -25.28
C GLU A 92 -9.32 3.24 -26.44
N ARG A 93 -10.37 3.75 -27.12
CA ARG A 93 -10.27 4.72 -28.21
C ARG A 93 -10.65 6.11 -27.72
N PHE A 94 -9.84 7.12 -28.02
CA PHE A 94 -10.03 8.48 -27.55
C PHE A 94 -9.60 9.52 -28.60
N PRO A 95 -10.16 10.75 -28.59
CA PRO A 95 -9.75 11.80 -29.52
C PRO A 95 -8.29 12.22 -29.32
N ALA A 96 -7.57 12.41 -30.42
CA ALA A 96 -6.27 13.04 -30.42
C ALA A 96 -6.37 14.54 -30.07
N ARG A 97 -5.25 15.14 -29.69
CA ARG A 97 -5.20 16.56 -29.29
C ARG A 97 -5.53 17.54 -30.42
N ASP A 98 -5.32 17.13 -31.67
CA ASP A 98 -5.71 17.90 -32.84
C ASP A 98 -7.23 17.98 -33.05
N GLY A 99 -8.01 17.20 -32.29
CA GLY A 99 -9.47 17.15 -32.37
C GLY A 99 -10.01 16.46 -33.63
N CYS A 100 -9.15 15.78 -34.38
CA CYS A 100 -9.42 15.24 -35.70
C CYS A 100 -9.03 13.76 -35.78
N ASN A 101 -7.84 13.41 -35.29
CA ASN A 101 -7.37 12.05 -35.22
C ASN A 101 -7.99 11.30 -34.03
N THR A 102 -8.02 9.97 -34.12
CA THR A 102 -8.42 9.08 -33.01
C THR A 102 -7.23 8.24 -32.61
N CYS A 103 -7.00 8.15 -31.31
CA CYS A 103 -5.94 7.34 -30.72
C CYS A 103 -6.51 6.09 -30.05
N THR A 104 -5.71 5.03 -29.99
CA THR A 104 -6.00 3.77 -29.31
C THR A 104 -4.88 3.49 -28.31
N CYS A 105 -5.24 3.04 -27.11
CA CYS A 105 -4.28 2.51 -26.15
C CYS A 105 -3.96 1.05 -26.49
N GLU A 106 -2.71 0.78 -26.84
CA GLU A 106 -2.25 -0.55 -27.25
C GLU A 106 -1.88 -1.41 -26.03
N ASN A 107 -1.79 -2.73 -26.26
CA ASN A 107 -1.54 -3.72 -25.21
C ASN A 107 -0.12 -3.66 -24.59
N ASP A 108 0.81 -2.96 -25.25
CA ASP A 108 2.16 -2.68 -24.77
C ASP A 108 2.27 -1.35 -24.01
N GLY A 109 1.16 -0.62 -23.87
CA GLY A 109 1.09 0.67 -23.20
C GLY A 109 1.40 1.87 -24.10
N SER A 110 1.67 1.64 -25.38
CA SER A 110 1.84 2.69 -26.38
C SER A 110 0.51 3.27 -26.84
N VAL A 111 0.57 4.45 -27.45
CA VAL A 111 -0.61 5.12 -28.02
C VAL A 111 -0.41 5.23 -29.52
N SER A 112 -1.30 4.62 -30.28
CA SER A 112 -1.33 4.70 -31.74
C SER A 112 -2.47 5.62 -32.17
N CYS A 113 -2.20 6.63 -32.98
CA CYS A 113 -3.22 7.54 -33.50
C CYS A 113 -3.36 7.37 -35.00
N THR A 114 -4.57 7.59 -35.51
CA THR A 114 -4.75 7.79 -36.95
C THR A 114 -3.90 8.97 -37.43
N GLU A 115 -3.50 8.96 -38.69
CA GLU A 115 -2.77 10.06 -39.33
C GLU A 115 -3.58 10.58 -40.52
N ILE A 116 -4.83 10.96 -40.27
CA ILE A 116 -5.65 11.60 -41.29
C ILE A 116 -5.25 13.07 -41.44
N ALA A 117 -5.22 13.54 -42.69
CA ALA A 117 -4.97 14.95 -42.97
C ALA A 117 -6.12 15.79 -42.42
N CYS A 118 -5.88 16.47 -41.31
CA CYS A 118 -6.83 17.39 -40.73
C CYS A 118 -6.89 18.64 -41.61
N GLY A 119 -8.02 18.86 -42.27
CA GLY A 119 -8.24 20.07 -43.06
C GLY A 119 -8.00 21.30 -42.21
N TYR A 120 -7.27 22.29 -42.75
CA TYR A 120 -7.09 23.58 -42.09
C TYR A 120 -8.46 24.20 -41.79
N GLY A 121 -8.76 24.42 -40.51
CA GLY A 121 -9.77 25.40 -40.08
C GLY A 121 -10.98 24.83 -39.32
N LYS A 122 -11.08 25.21 -38.04
CA LYS A 122 -12.19 26.09 -37.67
C LYS A 122 -11.80 27.51 -38.05
#